data_AF-A0A2V6FBW5-F1
#
_entry.id   AF-A0A2V6FBW5-F1
#
_cell.length_a   1.000
_cell.length_b   1.000
_cell.length_c   1.000
_cell.angle_alpha   90.00
_cell.angle_beta   90.00
_cell.angle_gamma   90.00
#
_symmetry.space_group_name_H-M   'P 1'
#
loop_
_entity.id
_entity.type
_entity.pdbx_description
1 polymer ?
#
loop_
_entity_poly.entity_id
_entity_poly.type
_entity_poly.pdbx_seq_one_letter_code
_entity_poly.pdbx_strand_id
1 'polypeptide(L)' 'MTTDYKVKLEIFEGPLDLLLYLIKRDELDIYDISIERITRQYLEYLEAFKELNIEVAGEFIVMASNLLYIKSR' A
#
# COMPACT_ATOMS: atom_id res chain seq x y z
N MET A 1 -5.27 -2.35 25.51
CA MET A 1 -6.09 -2.51 24.29
C MET A 1 -5.14 -3.02 23.22
N THR A 2 -5.27 -4.29 22.87
CA THR A 2 -4.33 -5.03 22.03
C THR A 2 -4.34 -4.48 20.61
N THR A 3 -3.27 -3.77 20.23
CA THR A 3 -3.00 -3.37 18.85
C THR A 3 -2.80 -4.64 18.04
N ASP A 4 -3.78 -4.98 17.20
CA ASP A 4 -3.76 -6.15 16.31
C ASP A 4 -2.71 -5.90 15.21
N TYR A 5 -1.44 -6.08 15.56
CA TYR A 5 -0.35 -6.14 14.59
C TYR A 5 -0.45 -7.46 13.84
N LYS A 6 -1.37 -7.53 12.87
CA LYS A 6 -1.29 -8.53 11.79
C LYS A 6 -0.15 -8.13 10.84
N VAL A 7 1.08 -8.29 11.31
CA VAL A 7 2.25 -8.41 10.42
C VAL A 7 2.19 -9.82 9.83
N LYS A 8 1.20 -10.05 8.97
CA LYS A 8 1.30 -11.08 7.95
C LYS A 8 1.85 -10.37 6.71
N LEU A 9 3.17 -10.39 6.59
CA LEU A 9 3.81 -10.33 5.28
C LEU A 9 3.44 -11.61 4.54
N GLU A 10 2.18 -11.71 4.12
CA GLU A 10 1.86 -12.51 2.95
C GLU A 10 2.63 -11.81 1.82
N ILE A 11 3.64 -12.50 1.31
CA ILE A 11 4.62 -11.98 0.36
C ILE A 11 3.82 -11.54 -0.87
N PHE A 12 3.45 -10.26 -0.94
CA PHE A 12 2.65 -9.75 -2.04
C PHE A 12 3.41 -10.03 -3.33
N GLU A 13 2.75 -10.68 -4.29
CA GLU A 13 3.40 -11.07 -5.55
C GLU A 13 3.73 -9.83 -6.43
N GLY A 14 3.21 -8.66 -6.06
CA GLY A 14 3.53 -7.40 -6.71
C GLY A 14 2.75 -6.21 -6.15
N PRO A 15 2.96 -5.01 -6.72
CA PRO A 15 2.35 -3.77 -6.24
C PRO A 15 0.83 -3.72 -6.42
N LEU A 16 0.28 -4.44 -7.41
CA LEU A 16 -1.16 -4.53 -7.64
C LEU A 16 -1.86 -5.35 -6.55
N ASP A 17 -1.24 -6.43 -6.09
CA ASP A 17 -1.79 -7.27 -5.03
C ASP A 17 -1.82 -6.52 -3.70
N LEU A 18 -0.75 -5.77 -3.40
CA LEU A 18 -0.73 -4.85 -2.27
C LEU A 18 -1.86 -3.81 -2.37
N LEU A 19 -2.08 -3.22 -3.55
CA LEU A 19 -3.19 -2.28 -3.75
C LEU A 19 -4.57 -2.93 -3.55
N LEU A 20 -4.79 -4.13 -4.09
CA LEU A 20 -6.03 -4.85 -3.93
C LEU A 20 -6.29 -5.20 -2.46
N TYR A 21 -5.24 -5.58 -1.73
CA TYR A 21 -5.30 -5.80 -0.30
C TYR A 21 -5.67 -4.51 0.44
N LEU A 22 -5.04 -3.38 0.12
CA LEU A 22 -5.35 -2.08 0.74
C LEU A 22 -6.80 -1.65 0.47
N ILE A 23 -7.29 -1.84 -0.75
CA ILE A 23 -8.69 -1.55 -1.13
C ILE A 23 -9.66 -2.45 -0.36
N LYS A 24 -9.38 -3.76 -0.28
CA LYS A 24 -10.23 -4.72 0.45
C LYS A 24 -10.24 -4.45 1.96
N ARG A 25 -9.09 -4.06 2.53
CA ARG A 25 -8.94 -3.78 3.96
C ARG A 25 -9.73 -2.54 4.38
N ASP A 26 -9.81 -1.54 3.52
CA ASP A 26 -10.43 -0.26 3.90
C ASP A 26 -11.97 -0.33 3.99
N GLU A 27 -12.63 -1.45 3.60
CA GLU A 27 -14.10 -1.66 3.66
C GLU A 27 -14.94 -0.48 3.12
N LEU A 28 -14.34 0.39 2.31
CA LEU A 28 -15.00 1.56 1.74
C LEU A 28 -15.64 1.15 0.43
N ASP A 29 -16.91 1.55 0.27
CA ASP A 29 -17.67 1.51 -0.98
C ASP A 29 -16.71 1.81 -2.13
N ILE A 30 -16.54 0.87 -3.08
CA ILE A 30 -15.56 0.91 -4.18
C ILE A 30 -15.62 2.20 -5.04
N TYR A 31 -16.69 2.99 -4.85
CA TYR A 31 -16.95 4.27 -5.51
C TYR A 31 -16.34 5.48 -4.80
N ASP A 32 -15.95 5.37 -3.53
CA ASP A 32 -15.45 6.49 -2.71
C ASP A 32 -14.00 6.26 -2.22
N ILE A 33 -13.22 5.59 -3.08
CA ILE A 33 -11.81 5.33 -2.84
C ILE A 33 -11.04 6.65 -2.96
N SER A 34 -10.77 7.28 -1.81
CA SER A 34 -9.89 8.44 -1.74
C SER A 34 -8.47 8.04 -2.15
N ILE A 35 -8.05 8.40 -3.37
CA ILE A 35 -6.69 8.16 -3.90
C ILE A 35 -5.64 8.63 -2.90
N GLU A 36 -5.85 9.77 -2.24
CA GLU A 36 -4.96 10.24 -1.18
C GLU A 36 -4.73 9.21 -0.07
N ARG A 37 -5.80 8.54 0.39
CA ARG A 37 -5.77 7.58 1.48
C ARG A 37 -5.05 6.30 1.06
N ILE A 38 -5.29 5.82 -0.17
CA ILE A 38 -4.55 4.68 -0.73
C ILE A 38 -3.07 5.01 -0.91
N THR A 39 -2.74 6.15 -1.50
CA THR A 39 -1.35 6.56 -1.71
C THR A 39 -0.60 6.63 -0.38
N ARG A 40 -1.22 7.18 0.66
CA ARG A 40 -0.63 7.25 2.01
C ARG A 40 -0.36 5.86 2.58
N GLN A 41 -1.37 4.99 2.56
CA GLN A 41 -1.23 3.62 3.07
C GLN A 41 -0.16 2.84 2.29
N TYR A 42 -0.13 2.98 0.97
CA TYR A 42 0.86 2.33 0.12
C TYR A 42 2.28 2.77 0.48
N LEU A 43 2.50 4.07 0.70
CA LEU A 43 3.80 4.60 1.14
C LEU A 43 4.18 4.13 2.54
N GLU A 44 3.23 4.04 3.48
CA GLU A 44 3.47 3.50 4.83
C GLU A 44 3.94 2.04 4.78
N TYR A 45 3.36 1.22 3.90
CA TYR A 45 3.82 -0.16 3.70
C TYR A 45 5.24 -0.22 3.09
N LEU A 46 5.57 0.68 2.16
CA LEU A 46 6.94 0.74 1.62
C LEU A 46 7.97 1.16 2.66
N GLU A 47 7.63 2.08 3.55
CA GLU A 47 8.52 2.44 4.67
C GLU A 47 8.67 1.28 5.65
N ALA A 48 7.59 0.56 5.97
CA ALA A 48 7.67 -0.65 6.78
C ALA A 48 8.58 -1.73 6.15
N PHE A 49 8.55 -1.88 4.82
CA PHE A 49 9.46 -2.79 4.11
C PHE A 49 10.92 -2.37 4.26
N LYS A 50 11.21 -1.06 4.17
CA LYS A 50 12.55 -0.53 4.41
C LYS A 50 13.01 -0.74 5.85
N GLU A 51 12.16 -0.46 6.84
CA GLU A 51 12.47 -0.66 8.26
C GLU A 51 12.74 -2.14 8.60
N LEU A 52 12.04 -3.06 7.94
CA LEU A 52 12.23 -4.50 8.09
C LEU A 52 13.37 -5.07 7.22
N ASN A 53 14.12 -4.22 6.50
CA ASN A 53 15.17 -4.61 5.54
C ASN A 53 14.68 -5.60 4.46
N ILE A 54 13.43 -5.45 4.03
CA ILE A 54 12.85 -6.23 2.94
C ILE A 54 13.23 -5.56 1.62
N GLU A 55 13.73 -6.34 0.67
CA GLU A 55 14.10 -5.83 -0.64
C GLU A 55 12.86 -5.36 -1.40
N VAL A 56 12.79 -4.06 -1.67
CA VAL A 56 11.70 -3.45 -2.44
C VAL A 56 12.05 -3.51 -3.92
N ALA A 57 11.25 -4.23 -4.70
CA ALA A 57 11.43 -4.30 -6.15
C ALA A 57 11.12 -2.94 -6.82
N GLY A 58 11.79 -2.65 -7.94
CA GLY A 58 11.60 -1.39 -8.68
C GLY A 58 10.15 -1.14 -9.11
N GLU A 59 9.38 -2.19 -9.35
CA GLU A 59 7.94 -2.10 -9.69
C GLU A 59 7.11 -1.42 -8.60
N PHE A 60 7.45 -1.61 -7.32
CA PHE A 60 6.76 -0.97 -6.21
C PHE A 60 6.98 0.55 -6.20
N ILE A 61 8.19 0.99 -6.54
CA ILE A 61 8.57 2.40 -6.63
C ILE A 61 7.90 3.08 -7.83
N VAL A 62 7.83 2.37 -8.97
CA VAL A 62 7.09 2.85 -10.14
C VAL A 62 5.60 3.05 -9.79
N MET A 63 4.98 2.10 -9.09
CA MET A 63 3.58 2.25 -8.67
C MET A 63 3.41 3.39 -7.65
N ALA A 64 4.32 3.54 -6.68
CA ALA A 64 4.30 4.67 -5.75
C ALA A 64 4.29 6.02 -6.48
N SER A 65 5.13 6.12 -7.51
CA SER A 65 5.25 7.32 -8.35
C SER A 65 3.97 7.59 -9.13
N ASN A 66 3.33 6.54 -9.67
CA ASN A 66 2.04 6.65 -10.35
C ASN A 66 0.92 7.14 -9.41
N LEU A 67 0.85 6.59 -8.20
CA LEU A 67 -0.13 6.99 -7.18
C LEU A 67 0.05 8.45 -6.76
N LEU A 68 1.31 8.91 -6.62
CA LEU A 68 1.63 10.31 -6.35
C LEU A 68 1.26 11.22 -7.53
N TYR A 69 1.53 10.79 -8.76
CA TYR A 69 1.16 11.53 -9.97
C TYR A 69 -0.36 11.68 -10.09
N ILE A 70 -1.13 10.62 -9.85
CA ILE A 70 -2.60 10.65 -9.87
C ILE A 70 -3.12 11.55 -8.74
N LYS A 71 -2.55 11.50 -7.54
CA LYS A 71 -2.90 12.41 -6.43
C LYS A 71 -2.62 13.88 -6.76
N SER A 72 -1.56 14.17 -7.53
CA SER A 72 -1.13 15.54 -7.83
C SER A 72 -1.98 16.23 -8.90
N ARG A 73 -2.84 15.51 -9.62
CA ARG A 73 -3.70 16.05 -10.68
C ARG A 73 -5.11 16.29 -10.18
#